data_AF-A0A1W9M6U9-F1
#
_entry.id   AF-A0A1W9M6U9-F1
#
_cell.length_a   1.000
_cell.length_b   1.000
_cell.length_c   1.000
_cell.angle_alpha   90.00
_cell.angle_beta   90.00
_cell.angle_gamma   90.00
#
_symmetry.space_group_name_H-M   'P 1'
#
loop_
_entity.id
_entity.type
_entity.pdbx_description
1 polymer ?
#
loop_
_entity_poly.entity_id
_entity_poly.type
_entity_poly.pdbx_seq_one_letter_code
_entity_poly.pdbx_strand_id
1 'polypeptide(L)'
;MRFVLDTNILIKAFNNQSPDCIALVWRFYGDSNLGIVFDSGERMIEKEYRQNLQHNEMYQKWLVSMSGCQISYMSGKLNAKIKSKLEKLGFHESSDQVFVAVALNSDKNLVSEDSDYGKGNEARANSPEKQEVLKYMTESLGLNVMDSIEGLRFIRQLAI
;
A
#
# COMPACT_ATOMS: atom_id res chain seq x y z
N MET A 1 -6.22 11.83 6.00
CA MET A 1 -6.20 10.36 6.11
C MET A 1 -5.09 9.80 5.26
N ARG A 2 -4.38 8.83 5.80
CA ARG A 2 -3.10 8.38 5.30
C ARG A 2 -3.18 6.93 4.85
N PHE A 3 -2.61 6.66 3.70
CA PHE A 3 -2.58 5.35 3.08
C PHE A 3 -1.14 4.98 2.76
N VAL A 4 -0.82 3.71 2.95
CA VAL A 4 0.33 3.11 2.30
C VAL A 4 -0.17 2.53 0.99
N LEU A 5 0.43 2.93 -0.12
CA LEU A 5 0.18 2.31 -1.42
C LEU A 5 1.33 1.35 -1.69
N ASP A 6 1.02 0.09 -1.95
CA ASP A 6 2.00 -0.85 -2.47
C ASP A 6 2.52 -0.34 -3.83
N THR A 7 3.80 -0.60 -4.12
CA THR A 7 4.42 -0.28 -5.42
C THR A 7 3.62 -0.87 -6.56
N ASN A 8 3.01 -2.04 -6.38
CA ASN A 8 2.25 -2.69 -7.44
C ASN A 8 0.99 -1.90 -7.87
N ILE A 9 0.39 -1.11 -6.97
CA ILE A 9 -0.71 -0.19 -7.30
C ILE A 9 -0.20 0.85 -8.30
N LEU A 10 0.97 1.41 -8.03
CA LEU A 10 1.56 2.45 -8.86
C LEU A 10 2.05 1.88 -10.20
N ILE A 11 2.65 0.69 -10.21
CA ILE A 11 3.00 -0.02 -11.45
C ILE A 11 1.75 -0.26 -12.29
N LYS A 12 0.69 -0.81 -11.68
CA LYS A 12 -0.57 -1.07 -12.40
C LYS A 12 -1.20 0.24 -12.91
N ALA A 13 -1.13 1.33 -12.15
CA ALA A 13 -1.66 2.63 -12.58
C ALA A 13 -0.85 3.26 -13.73
N PHE A 14 0.47 3.37 -13.58
CA PHE A 14 1.30 4.18 -14.47
C PHE A 14 1.91 3.42 -15.64
N ASN A 15 2.23 2.13 -15.46
CA ASN A 15 2.84 1.31 -16.53
C ASN A 15 1.79 0.46 -17.24
N ASN A 16 0.88 -0.19 -16.51
CA ASN A 16 -0.10 -1.11 -17.10
C ASN A 16 -1.44 -0.43 -17.43
N GLN A 17 -1.63 0.80 -16.98
CA GLN A 17 -2.85 1.60 -17.17
C GLN A 17 -4.14 0.90 -16.71
N SER A 18 -4.07 0.16 -15.60
CA SER A 18 -5.25 -0.42 -14.95
C SER A 18 -6.22 0.71 -14.55
N PRO A 19 -7.48 0.71 -15.05
CA PRO A 19 -8.43 1.80 -14.79
C PRO A 19 -8.70 2.03 -13.30
N ASP A 20 -8.82 0.97 -12.50
CA ASP A 20 -9.11 1.06 -11.07
C ASP A 20 -7.93 1.64 -10.30
N CYS A 21 -6.70 1.20 -10.61
CA CYS A 21 -5.49 1.75 -10.00
C CYS A 21 -5.26 3.22 -10.41
N ILE A 22 -5.51 3.56 -11.69
CA ILE A 22 -5.49 4.95 -12.19
C ILE A 22 -6.48 5.80 -11.40
N ALA A 23 -7.74 5.36 -11.31
CA ALA A 23 -8.79 6.11 -10.63
C ALA A 23 -8.46 6.31 -9.14
N LEU A 24 -7.91 5.30 -8.48
CA LEU A 24 -7.45 5.38 -7.09
C LEU A 24 -6.35 6.45 -6.95
N VAL A 25 -5.27 6.35 -7.73
CA VAL A 25 -4.11 7.23 -7.62
C VAL A 25 -4.47 8.69 -7.95
N TRP A 26 -5.34 8.92 -8.93
CA TRP A 26 -5.85 10.28 -9.23
C TRP A 26 -6.75 10.83 -8.13
N ARG A 27 -7.41 9.98 -7.34
CA ARG A 27 -8.19 10.45 -6.21
C ARG A 27 -7.29 11.09 -5.14
N PHE A 28 -6.09 10.55 -4.91
CA PHE A 28 -5.10 11.18 -4.03
C PHE A 28 -4.62 12.54 -4.56
N TYR A 29 -4.44 12.66 -5.87
CA TYR A 29 -4.06 13.93 -6.50
C TYR A 29 -5.14 15.02 -6.33
N GLY A 30 -6.41 14.65 -6.43
CA GLY A 30 -7.54 15.59 -6.39
C GLY A 30 -8.07 15.94 -5.00
N ASP A 31 -7.62 15.27 -3.94
CA ASP A 31 -8.17 15.40 -2.59
C ASP A 31 -7.07 15.64 -1.56
N SER A 32 -6.91 16.89 -1.13
CA SER A 32 -5.87 17.30 -0.17
C SER A 32 -6.02 16.67 1.22
N ASN A 33 -7.17 16.06 1.52
CA ASN A 33 -7.36 15.32 2.77
C ASN A 33 -6.78 13.90 2.71
N LEU A 34 -6.41 13.42 1.53
CA LEU A 34 -5.76 12.14 1.33
C LEU A 34 -4.25 12.32 1.24
N GLY A 35 -3.51 11.40 1.83
CA GLY A 35 -2.06 11.40 1.77
C GLY A 35 -1.48 10.00 1.70
N ILE A 36 -0.26 9.91 1.20
CA ILE A 36 0.53 8.68 1.16
C ILE A 36 1.59 8.69 2.27
N VAL A 37 1.99 7.51 2.70
CA VAL A 37 2.98 7.34 3.77
C VAL A 37 4.16 6.54 3.28
N PHE A 38 5.36 7.06 3.51
CA PHE A 38 6.63 6.36 3.29
C PHE A 38 7.29 6.00 4.61
N ASP A 39 8.26 5.11 4.58
CA ASP A 39 9.10 4.86 5.74
C ASP A 39 10.09 6.01 5.97
N SER A 40 10.24 6.42 7.22
CA SER A 40 11.15 7.49 7.64
C SER A 40 12.61 7.06 7.73
N GLY A 41 12.87 5.74 7.76
CA GLY A 41 14.19 5.15 7.98
C GLY A 41 14.97 5.00 6.69
N GLU A 42 15.05 3.77 6.18
CA GLU A 42 15.87 3.43 5.03
C GLU A 42 15.30 3.92 3.69
N ARG A 43 14.13 4.58 3.71
CA ARG A 43 13.40 5.05 2.53
C ARG A 43 13.11 3.92 1.56
N MET A 44 12.84 2.74 2.10
CA MET A 44 12.65 1.53 1.31
C MET A 44 11.48 1.65 0.34
N ILE A 45 10.33 2.16 0.78
CA ILE A 45 9.15 2.34 -0.09
C ILE A 45 9.50 3.30 -1.24
N GLU A 46 10.16 4.41 -0.91
CA GLU A 46 10.58 5.39 -1.93
C GLU A 46 11.60 4.81 -2.91
N LYS A 47 12.55 4.00 -2.42
CA LYS A 47 13.53 3.30 -3.27
C LYS A 47 12.84 2.34 -4.22
N GLU A 48 11.89 1.56 -3.73
CA GLU A 48 11.14 0.60 -4.54
C GLU A 48 10.33 1.29 -5.63
N TYR A 49 9.68 2.41 -5.29
CA TYR A 49 8.99 3.22 -6.28
C TYR A 49 9.95 3.75 -7.34
N ARG A 50 11.10 4.31 -6.94
CA ARG A 50 12.11 4.82 -7.89
C ARG A 50 12.63 3.71 -8.80
N GLN A 51 12.97 2.54 -8.25
CA GLN A 51 13.45 1.41 -9.05
C GLN A 51 12.46 1.00 -10.15
N ASN A 52 11.17 1.02 -9.86
CA ASN A 52 10.14 0.55 -10.78
C ASN A 52 9.54 1.65 -11.69
N LEU A 53 9.59 2.91 -11.27
CA LEU A 53 8.80 3.99 -11.89
C LEU A 53 9.61 5.24 -12.24
N GLN A 54 10.91 5.31 -11.94
CA GLN A 54 11.72 6.52 -12.16
C GLN A 54 11.74 7.02 -13.62
N HIS A 55 11.42 6.19 -14.60
CA HIS A 55 11.39 6.59 -16.02
C HIS A 55 9.98 6.93 -16.53
N ASN A 56 8.95 6.80 -15.69
CA ASN A 56 7.58 7.10 -16.06
C ASN A 56 7.24 8.58 -15.77
N GLU A 57 7.04 9.37 -16.82
CA GLU A 57 6.80 10.82 -16.71
C GLU A 57 5.51 11.15 -15.95
N MET A 58 4.44 10.36 -16.13
CA MET A 58 3.17 10.59 -15.42
C MET A 58 3.32 10.35 -13.92
N TYR A 59 4.02 9.28 -13.53
CA TYR A 59 4.36 9.01 -12.13
C TYR A 59 5.17 10.16 -11.53
N GLN A 60 6.20 10.65 -12.22
CA GLN A 60 7.02 11.76 -11.73
C GLN A 60 6.17 13.02 -11.47
N LYS A 61 5.30 13.40 -12.42
CA LYS A 61 4.39 14.54 -12.29
C LYS A 61 3.42 14.36 -11.12
N TRP A 62 2.87 13.16 -10.97
CA TRP A 62 1.99 12.82 -9.84
C TRP A 62 2.74 12.95 -8.51
N LEU A 63 3.94 12.37 -8.38
CA LEU A 63 4.72 12.41 -7.15
C LEU A 63 5.12 13.84 -6.76
N VAL A 64 5.55 14.66 -7.72
CA VAL A 64 5.85 16.09 -7.49
C VAL A 64 4.63 16.81 -6.95
N SER A 65 3.45 16.53 -7.50
CA SER A 65 2.20 17.16 -7.05
C SER A 65 1.83 16.74 -5.62
N MET A 66 2.01 15.47 -5.27
CA MET A 66 1.77 14.95 -3.92
C MET A 66 2.74 15.53 -2.87
N SER A 67 3.97 15.84 -3.27
CA SER A 67 5.05 16.26 -2.37
C SER A 67 4.81 17.59 -1.63
N GLY A 68 3.79 18.36 -2.06
CA GLY A 68 3.48 19.68 -1.49
C GLY A 68 2.94 19.64 -0.05
N CYS A 69 2.16 18.62 0.34
CA CYS A 69 1.58 18.47 1.70
C CYS A 69 1.04 17.05 2.00
N GLN A 70 1.03 16.14 1.03
CA GLN A 70 0.28 14.87 1.12
C GLN A 70 1.17 13.66 1.36
N ILE A 71 2.49 13.85 1.49
CA ILE A 71 3.43 12.78 1.83
C ILE A 71 3.82 12.91 3.30
N SER A 72 3.64 11.83 4.04
CA SER A 72 4.07 11.71 5.44
C SER A 72 5.04 10.55 5.62
N TYR A 73 5.78 10.56 6.72
CA TYR A 73 6.81 9.57 6.98
C TYR A 73 6.58 8.92 8.34
N MET A 74 6.53 7.58 8.37
CA MET A 74 6.32 6.80 9.59
C MET A 74 7.40 5.74 9.77
N SER A 75 7.48 5.15 10.96
CA SER A 75 8.42 4.07 11.23
C SER A 75 8.13 2.85 10.35
N GLY A 76 9.13 2.40 9.60
CA GLY A 76 9.10 1.14 8.85
C GLY A 76 9.45 -0.10 9.69
N LYS A 77 9.51 0.03 11.03
CA LYS A 77 9.91 -1.08 11.91
C LYS A 77 8.69 -1.80 12.50
N LEU A 78 8.62 -3.12 12.29
CA LEU A 78 7.67 -3.99 12.97
C LEU A 78 8.13 -4.37 14.38
N ASN A 79 7.16 -4.61 15.25
CA ASN A 79 7.40 -5.33 16.49
C ASN A 79 7.88 -6.76 16.19
N ALA A 80 8.89 -7.25 16.93
CA ALA A 80 9.48 -8.57 16.72
C ALA A 80 8.46 -9.72 16.76
N LYS A 81 7.43 -9.64 17.60
CA LYS A 81 6.35 -10.65 17.66
C LYS A 81 5.50 -10.66 16.39
N ILE A 82 5.15 -9.47 15.88
CA ILE A 82 4.38 -9.32 14.64
C ILE A 82 5.21 -9.84 13.47
N LYS A 83 6.47 -9.42 13.36
CA LYS A 83 7.39 -9.89 12.33
C LYS A 83 7.51 -11.41 12.32
N SER A 84 7.81 -12.02 13.47
CA SER A 84 7.92 -13.48 13.57
C SER A 84 6.62 -14.20 13.22
N LYS A 85 5.46 -13.62 13.54
CA LYS A 85 4.16 -14.22 13.18
C LYS A 85 3.90 -14.14 11.68
N LEU A 86 4.20 -13.02 11.04
CA LEU A 86 4.10 -12.87 9.57
C LEU A 86 5.01 -13.86 8.85
N GLU A 87 6.27 -13.98 9.28
CA GLU A 87 7.20 -14.96 8.72
C GLU A 87 6.67 -16.39 8.88
N LYS A 88 6.10 -16.75 10.04
CA LYS A 88 5.50 -18.09 10.23
C LYS A 88 4.28 -18.36 9.34
N LEU A 89 3.63 -17.31 8.83
CA LEU A 89 2.49 -17.41 7.92
C LEU A 89 2.93 -17.36 6.44
N GLY A 90 4.23 -17.40 6.14
CA GLY A 90 4.73 -17.38 4.76
C GLY A 90 4.99 -15.98 4.20
N PHE A 91 4.86 -14.92 5.01
CA PHE A 91 5.07 -13.53 4.60
C PHE A 91 6.50 -13.06 4.92
N HIS A 92 7.45 -13.45 4.06
CA HIS A 92 8.89 -13.36 4.32
C HIS A 92 9.59 -12.15 3.69
N GLU A 93 8.98 -11.56 2.66
CA GLU A 93 9.55 -10.43 1.92
C GLU A 93 9.78 -9.24 2.85
N SER A 94 11.05 -8.84 3.02
CA SER A 94 11.39 -7.75 3.93
C SER A 94 10.82 -6.41 3.47
N SER A 95 10.71 -6.22 2.15
CA SER A 95 10.08 -5.07 1.52
C SER A 95 8.65 -4.93 2.01
N ASP A 96 7.88 -5.98 1.81
CA ASP A 96 6.47 -6.03 2.17
C ASP A 96 6.21 -5.82 3.67
N GLN A 97 7.08 -6.37 4.51
CA GLN A 97 7.00 -6.14 5.96
C GLN A 97 7.13 -4.65 6.34
N VAL A 98 7.85 -3.84 5.56
CA VAL A 98 7.91 -2.40 5.78
C VAL A 98 6.61 -1.72 5.41
N PHE A 99 5.94 -2.10 4.32
CA PHE A 99 4.61 -1.56 3.98
C PHE A 99 3.61 -1.83 5.12
N VAL A 100 3.60 -3.05 5.66
CA VAL A 100 2.80 -3.41 6.84
C VAL A 100 3.15 -2.53 8.05
N ALA A 101 4.45 -2.34 8.33
CA ALA A 101 4.91 -1.52 9.44
C ALA A 101 4.45 -0.07 9.33
N VAL A 102 4.62 0.53 8.15
CA VAL A 102 4.25 1.91 7.88
C VAL A 102 2.74 2.09 8.00
N ALA A 103 1.96 1.11 7.52
CA ALA A 103 0.50 1.14 7.66
C ALA A 103 0.10 1.11 9.15
N LEU A 104 0.67 0.21 9.95
CA LEU A 104 0.39 0.11 11.39
C LEU A 104 0.75 1.37 12.17
N ASN A 105 1.83 2.05 11.77
CA ASN A 105 2.31 3.27 12.40
C ASN A 105 1.66 4.55 11.82
N SER A 106 0.68 4.41 10.93
CA SER A 106 -0.08 5.53 10.36
C SER A 106 -1.58 5.38 10.67
N ASP A 107 -2.46 5.62 9.70
CA ASP A 107 -3.91 5.51 9.87
C ASP A 107 -4.41 4.08 9.54
N LYS A 108 -3.51 3.08 9.48
CA LYS A 108 -3.81 1.65 9.26
C LYS A 108 -4.40 1.27 7.91
N ASN A 109 -4.30 2.13 6.90
CA ASN A 109 -4.79 1.81 5.55
C ASN A 109 -3.63 1.39 4.64
N LEU A 110 -3.76 0.21 4.04
CA LEU A 110 -2.82 -0.34 3.08
C LEU A 110 -3.59 -0.76 1.83
N VAL A 111 -3.13 -0.32 0.66
CA VAL A 111 -3.73 -0.71 -0.61
C VAL A 111 -2.71 -1.49 -1.42
N SER A 112 -3.05 -2.71 -1.80
CA SER A 112 -2.20 -3.62 -2.57
C SER A 112 -3.03 -4.47 -3.51
N GLU A 113 -2.44 -4.77 -4.65
CA GLU A 113 -2.96 -5.72 -5.63
C GLU A 113 -2.16 -7.03 -5.66
N ASP A 114 -1.39 -7.29 -4.60
CA ASP A 114 -0.43 -8.39 -4.52
C ASP A 114 -1.05 -9.56 -3.75
N SER A 115 -0.92 -10.74 -4.37
CA SER A 115 -1.38 -12.00 -3.81
C SER A 115 -0.76 -12.31 -2.45
N ASP A 116 0.44 -11.82 -2.15
CA ASP A 116 1.11 -12.07 -0.86
C ASP A 116 0.38 -11.39 0.32
N TYR A 117 -0.40 -10.34 0.06
CA TYR A 117 -1.30 -9.70 1.02
C TYR A 117 -2.72 -10.30 1.00
N GLY A 118 -2.96 -11.35 0.20
CA GLY A 118 -4.29 -11.91 -0.04
C GLY A 118 -5.19 -11.00 -0.88
N LYS A 119 -4.61 -10.09 -1.68
CA LYS A 119 -5.32 -9.16 -2.57
C LYS A 119 -4.95 -9.39 -4.03
N GLY A 120 -5.69 -8.75 -4.93
CA GLY A 120 -5.55 -8.94 -6.38
C GLY A 120 -6.44 -10.07 -6.93
N ASN A 121 -6.37 -10.25 -8.25
CA ASN A 121 -7.28 -11.11 -9.02
C ASN A 121 -6.72 -12.51 -9.32
N GLU A 122 -5.53 -12.84 -8.81
CA GLU A 122 -4.91 -14.13 -9.04
C GLU A 122 -5.51 -15.23 -8.16
N ALA A 123 -5.56 -16.47 -8.67
CA ALA A 123 -5.99 -17.63 -7.88
C ALA A 123 -5.16 -17.79 -6.58
N ARG A 124 -3.88 -17.39 -6.63
CA ARG A 124 -2.96 -17.40 -5.48
C ARG A 124 -3.42 -16.49 -4.34
N ALA A 125 -4.00 -15.33 -4.64
CA ALA A 125 -4.51 -14.40 -3.64
C ALA A 125 -5.59 -15.03 -2.75
N ASN A 126 -6.39 -15.93 -3.33
CA ASN A 126 -7.47 -16.65 -2.65
C ASN A 126 -7.04 -17.99 -2.03
N SER A 127 -5.76 -18.33 -2.09
CA SER A 127 -5.26 -19.55 -1.45
C SER A 127 -5.42 -19.47 0.07
N PRO A 128 -5.63 -20.62 0.77
CA PRO A 128 -5.80 -20.62 2.23
C PRO A 128 -4.67 -19.91 2.97
N GLU A 129 -3.42 -20.11 2.55
CA GLU A 129 -2.24 -19.48 3.15
C GLU A 129 -2.30 -17.95 3.09
N LYS A 130 -2.62 -17.38 1.91
CA LYS A 130 -2.69 -15.93 1.73
C LYS A 130 -3.87 -15.30 2.44
N GLN A 131 -4.98 -16.03 2.52
CA GLN A 131 -6.14 -15.60 3.31
C GLN A 131 -5.86 -15.64 4.82
N GLU A 132 -5.03 -16.56 5.31
CA GLU A 132 -4.59 -16.55 6.72
C GLU A 132 -3.69 -15.35 7.04
N VAL A 133 -2.80 -14.96 6.12
CA VAL A 133 -2.00 -13.73 6.23
C VAL A 133 -2.92 -12.52 6.28
N LEU A 134 -3.83 -12.37 5.30
CA LEU A 134 -4.78 -11.26 5.25
C LEU A 134 -5.61 -11.19 6.53
N LYS A 135 -6.15 -12.32 6.99
CA LYS A 135 -6.92 -12.43 8.23
C LYS A 135 -6.12 -11.96 9.43
N TYR A 136 -4.87 -12.36 9.55
CA TYR A 136 -4.02 -11.89 10.64
C TYR A 136 -3.81 -10.37 10.59
N MET A 137 -3.53 -9.81 9.40
CA MET A 137 -3.37 -8.38 9.22
C MET A 137 -4.63 -7.60 9.59
N THR A 138 -5.80 -8.06 9.15
CA THR A 138 -7.07 -7.34 9.34
C THR A 138 -7.65 -7.55 10.74
N GLU A 139 -7.81 -8.79 11.18
CA GLU A 139 -8.49 -9.11 12.44
C GLU A 139 -7.58 -8.94 13.67
N SER A 140 -6.30 -9.31 13.55
CA SER A 140 -5.38 -9.27 14.70
C SER A 140 -4.61 -7.97 14.81
N LEU A 141 -4.20 -7.38 13.68
CA LEU A 141 -3.44 -6.12 13.68
C LEU A 141 -4.33 -4.88 13.46
N GLY A 142 -5.57 -5.09 13.01
CA GLY A 142 -6.54 -4.01 12.77
C GLY A 142 -6.20 -3.16 11.55
N LEU A 143 -5.51 -3.73 10.54
CA LEU A 143 -5.25 -3.05 9.28
C LEU A 143 -6.47 -3.10 8.37
N ASN A 144 -6.70 -2.00 7.65
CA ASN A 144 -7.55 -1.98 6.48
C ASN A 144 -6.68 -2.31 5.27
N VAL A 145 -6.59 -3.60 4.92
CA VAL A 145 -5.91 -4.08 3.72
C VAL A 145 -6.94 -4.16 2.60
N MET A 146 -6.71 -3.40 1.52
CA MET A 146 -7.66 -3.22 0.43
C MET A 146 -7.00 -3.47 -0.92
N ASP A 147 -7.76 -3.95 -1.89
CA ASP A 147 -7.41 -3.80 -3.31
C ASP A 147 -7.77 -2.39 -3.82
N SER A 148 -7.50 -2.12 -5.11
CA SER A 148 -7.74 -0.79 -5.68
C SER A 148 -9.22 -0.39 -5.70
N ILE A 149 -10.13 -1.35 -5.91
CA ILE A 149 -11.57 -1.14 -5.97
C ILE A 149 -12.15 -0.90 -4.57
N GLU A 150 -11.75 -1.70 -3.60
CA GLU A 150 -12.09 -1.56 -2.18
C GLU A 150 -11.58 -0.23 -1.64
N GLY A 151 -10.34 0.15 -1.95
CA GLY A 151 -9.74 1.43 -1.55
C GLY A 151 -10.52 2.62 -2.11
N LEU A 152 -10.90 2.58 -3.38
CA LEU A 152 -11.75 3.60 -4.00
C LEU A 152 -13.11 3.71 -3.32
N ARG A 153 -13.74 2.57 -3.02
CA ARG A 153 -15.05 2.53 -2.33
C ARG A 153 -14.95 3.11 -0.93
N PHE A 154 -13.91 2.75 -0.19
CA PHE A 154 -13.64 3.26 1.15
C PHE A 154 -13.47 4.78 1.13
N ILE A 155 -12.63 5.32 0.24
CA ILE A 155 -12.44 6.77 0.08
C ILE A 155 -13.76 7.49 -0.23
N ARG A 156 -14.60 6.93 -1.11
CA ARG A 156 -15.90 7.53 -1.46
C ARG A 156 -16.86 7.60 -0.27
N GLN A 157 -16.84 6.61 0.61
CA GLN A 157 -17.69 6.59 1.81
C GLN A 157 -17.27 7.65 2.83
N LEU A 158 -16.02 8.12 2.78
CA LEU A 158 -15.46 9.11 3.71
C LEU A 158 -15.71 10.56 3.26
N ALA A 159 -16.16 10.76 2.02
CA ALA A 159 -16.52 12.06 1.47
C ALA A 159 -18.00 12.43 1.73
N ILE A 160 -18.71 11.62 2.52
CA ILE A 160 -20.08 11.85 3.03
C ILE A 160 -19.97 12.34 4.47
#